data_AF-A0A2R6MJB4-F1
#
_entry.id   AF-A0A2R6MJB4-F1
#
_cell.length_a   1.000
_cell.length_b   1.000
_cell.length_c   1.000
_cell.angle_alpha   90.00
_cell.angle_beta   90.00
_cell.angle_gamma   90.00
#
_symmetry.space_group_name_H-M   'P 1'
#
loop_
_entity.id
_entity.type
_entity.pdbx_description
1 polymer ?
#
loop_
_entity_poly.entity_id
_entity_poly.type
_entity_poly.pdbx_seq_one_letter_code
_entity_poly.pdbx_strand_id
1 'polypeptide(L)'
;MSGGLLLLGGCQQITGCAQKNSASIRCERADLTADQQEKTIPVVYGERTPAEQDVLDTAIEDGQYETCKPFSEAFESLSESLLNKYGRQTDKSEAEYLLWPYVQKGQQFYETTYREGDEAYGNL
;
A
#
# COMPACT_ATOMS: atom_id res chain seq x y z
N MET A 1 -11.55 53.43 0.33
CA MET A 1 -12.54 52.33 0.31
C MET A 1 -11.81 51.10 -0.17
N SER A 2 -11.36 50.27 0.77
CA SER A 2 -10.59 49.06 0.46
C SER A 2 -11.57 47.91 0.28
N GLY A 3 -11.78 47.51 -0.98
CA GLY A 3 -12.57 46.34 -1.34
C GLY A 3 -11.75 45.08 -1.07
N GLY A 4 -12.12 44.35 -0.02
CA GLY A 4 -11.58 43.02 0.27
C GLY A 4 -12.12 42.01 -0.73
N LEU A 5 -11.22 41.46 -1.54
CA LEU A 5 -11.48 40.30 -2.39
C LEU A 5 -11.36 39.04 -1.51
N LEU A 6 -12.47 38.55 -0.97
CA LEU A 6 -12.51 37.23 -0.33
C LEU A 6 -12.52 36.18 -1.45
N LEU A 7 -11.32 35.75 -1.84
CA LEU A 7 -11.13 34.51 -2.60
C LEU A 7 -11.64 33.37 -1.72
N LEU A 8 -12.83 32.86 -2.05
CA LEU A 8 -13.35 31.58 -1.59
C LEU A 8 -12.50 30.46 -2.21
N GLY A 9 -11.23 30.39 -1.76
CA GLY A 9 -10.40 29.21 -1.92
C GLY A 9 -10.97 28.14 -1.01
N GLY A 10 -11.88 27.33 -1.54
CA GLY A 10 -12.27 26.07 -0.94
C GLY A 10 -11.09 25.10 -0.98
N CYS A 11 -10.04 25.37 -0.22
CA CYS A 11 -9.18 24.32 0.29
C CYS A 11 -10.06 23.56 1.30
N GLN A 12 -10.74 22.50 0.83
CA GLN A 12 -11.13 21.44 1.74
C GLN A 12 -9.82 20.96 2.38
N GLN A 13 -9.53 21.49 3.55
CA GLN A 13 -8.50 20.95 4.41
C GLN A 13 -8.94 19.52 4.68
N ILE A 14 -8.28 18.57 4.02
CA ILE A 14 -8.27 17.18 4.43
C ILE A 14 -7.88 17.25 5.90
N THR A 15 -8.82 16.96 6.78
CA THR A 15 -8.56 16.78 8.20
C THR A 15 -7.70 15.53 8.27
N GLY A 16 -6.39 15.69 8.14
CA GLY A 16 -5.44 14.59 8.08
C GLY A 16 -5.61 13.69 9.29
N CYS A 17 -5.51 12.37 9.08
CA CYS A 17 -5.52 11.42 10.17
C CYS A 17 -4.46 11.83 11.21
N ALA A 18 -4.76 11.73 12.50
CA ALA A 18 -3.70 11.71 13.49
C ALA A 18 -2.80 10.50 13.18
N GLN A 19 -1.48 10.66 13.18
CA GLN A 19 -0.52 9.62 12.73
C GLN A 19 -0.83 8.23 13.31
N LYS A 20 -1.11 8.13 14.61
CA LYS A 20 -1.44 6.87 15.31
C LYS A 20 -2.75 6.19 14.85
N ASN A 21 -3.59 6.92 14.14
CA ASN A 21 -4.85 6.46 13.59
C ASN A 21 -4.82 6.37 12.06
N SER A 22 -3.64 6.45 11.46
CA SER A 22 -3.45 6.35 10.01
C SER A 22 -2.77 5.04 9.64
N ALA A 23 -3.09 4.52 8.47
CA ALA A 23 -2.36 3.44 7.84
C ALA A 23 -2.25 3.69 6.34
N SER A 24 -1.24 3.10 5.71
CA SER A 24 -1.02 3.25 4.27
C SER A 24 -0.40 2.03 3.64
N ILE A 25 -0.73 1.83 2.36
CA ILE A 25 -0.06 0.89 1.46
C ILE A 25 0.56 1.71 0.34
N ARG A 26 1.88 1.67 0.23
CA ARG A 26 2.63 2.23 -0.91
C ARG A 26 2.91 1.10 -1.89
N CYS A 27 2.74 1.35 -3.18
CA CYS A 27 3.14 0.41 -4.24
C CYS A 27 4.14 1.09 -5.17
N GLU A 28 5.27 0.42 -5.41
CA GLU A 28 6.26 0.86 -6.38
C GLU A 28 6.55 -0.27 -7.36
N ARG A 29 6.75 0.06 -8.64
CA ARG A 29 6.98 -0.95 -9.66
C ARG A 29 8.32 -1.65 -9.39
N ALA A 30 8.30 -2.98 -9.32
CA ALA A 30 9.50 -3.78 -9.13
C ALA A 30 9.87 -4.52 -10.43
N ASP A 31 11.12 -4.37 -10.86
CA ASP A 31 11.69 -5.08 -12.01
C ASP A 31 12.39 -6.37 -11.56
N LEU A 32 11.57 -7.38 -11.23
CA LEU A 32 12.06 -8.70 -10.82
C LEU A 32 12.48 -9.55 -12.03
N THR A 33 13.61 -10.25 -11.94
CA THR A 33 14.00 -11.28 -12.92
C THR A 33 13.04 -12.48 -12.85
N ALA A 34 12.99 -13.32 -13.90
CA ALA A 34 12.14 -14.52 -13.91
C ALA A 34 12.39 -15.41 -12.67
N ASP A 35 13.65 -15.68 -12.35
CA ASP A 35 14.04 -16.46 -11.17
C ASP A 35 13.60 -15.82 -9.85
N GLN A 36 13.51 -14.48 -9.78
CA GLN A 36 13.02 -13.78 -8.59
C GLN A 36 11.50 -13.87 -8.51
N GLN A 37 10.78 -13.67 -9.62
CA GLN A 37 9.32 -13.79 -9.70
C GLN A 37 8.83 -15.16 -9.25
N GLU A 38 9.55 -16.24 -9.60
CA GLU A 38 9.22 -17.61 -9.18
C GLU A 38 9.36 -17.85 -7.67
N LYS A 39 10.20 -17.06 -6.98
CA LYS A 39 10.49 -17.20 -5.55
C LYS A 39 9.68 -16.23 -4.69
N THR A 40 9.22 -15.13 -5.27
CA THR A 40 8.32 -14.18 -4.64
C THR A 40 6.95 -14.81 -4.40
N ILE A 41 6.37 -14.54 -3.23
CA ILE A 41 5.03 -14.99 -2.86
C ILE A 41 4.12 -13.76 -2.83
N PRO A 42 3.56 -13.32 -3.97
CA PRO A 42 2.80 -12.08 -4.02
C PRO A 42 1.36 -12.25 -3.49
N VAL A 43 0.74 -11.11 -3.16
CA VAL A 43 -0.71 -10.96 -3.23
C VAL A 43 -1.09 -10.77 -4.71
N VAL A 44 -1.94 -11.66 -5.22
CA VAL A 44 -2.36 -11.62 -6.63
C VAL A 44 -3.60 -10.71 -6.75
N TYR A 45 -3.48 -9.61 -7.50
CA TYR A 45 -4.55 -8.62 -7.70
C TYR A 45 -5.86 -9.25 -8.20
N GLY A 46 -5.77 -10.16 -9.17
CA GLY A 46 -6.93 -10.82 -9.77
C GLY A 46 -7.70 -11.75 -8.81
N GLU A 47 -7.10 -12.11 -7.66
CA GLU A 47 -7.73 -12.92 -6.62
C GLU A 47 -8.36 -12.07 -5.50
N ARG A 48 -8.24 -10.74 -5.59
CA ARG A 48 -8.80 -9.79 -4.63
C ARG A 48 -10.26 -9.49 -4.94
N THR A 49 -11.02 -9.11 -3.91
CA THR A 49 -12.36 -8.55 -4.06
C THR A 49 -12.31 -7.19 -4.77
N PRO A 50 -13.41 -6.73 -5.39
CA PRO A 50 -13.44 -5.40 -6.02
C PRO A 50 -13.02 -4.26 -5.09
N ALA A 51 -13.42 -4.30 -3.82
CA ALA A 51 -13.06 -3.26 -2.86
C ALA A 51 -11.56 -3.29 -2.48
N GLU A 52 -10.94 -4.47 -2.39
CA GLU A 52 -9.48 -4.57 -2.23
C GLU A 52 -8.74 -4.12 -3.51
N GLN A 53 -9.33 -4.38 -4.68
CA GLN A 53 -8.78 -3.91 -5.97
C GLN A 53 -8.78 -2.39 -6.04
N ASP A 54 -9.83 -1.71 -5.58
CA ASP A 54 -9.88 -0.24 -5.53
C ASP A 54 -8.76 0.35 -4.66
N VAL A 55 -8.45 -0.29 -3.52
CA VAL A 55 -7.31 0.10 -2.66
C VAL A 55 -5.99 -0.08 -3.40
N LEU A 56 -5.79 -1.22 -4.06
CA LEU A 56 -4.57 -1.51 -4.83
C LEU A 56 -4.42 -0.60 -6.04
N ASP A 57 -5.51 -0.29 -6.74
CA ASP A 57 -5.50 0.60 -7.90
C ASP A 57 -5.08 2.01 -7.48
N THR A 58 -5.65 2.53 -6.39
CA THR A 58 -5.21 3.81 -5.83
C THR A 58 -3.74 3.77 -5.43
N ALA A 59 -3.30 2.73 -4.72
CA ALA A 59 -1.89 2.62 -4.30
C ALA A 59 -0.92 2.48 -5.49
N ILE A 60 -1.33 1.83 -6.58
CA ILE A 60 -0.51 1.66 -7.79
C ILE A 60 -0.48 2.93 -8.65
N GLU A 61 -1.62 3.63 -8.77
CA GLU A 61 -1.76 4.81 -9.62
C GLU A 61 -1.21 6.07 -8.95
N ASP A 62 -1.55 6.29 -7.69
CA ASP A 62 -1.13 7.48 -6.91
C ASP A 62 0.19 7.23 -6.15
N GLY A 63 0.71 6.00 -6.21
CA GLY A 63 1.89 5.54 -5.47
C GLY A 63 1.61 5.21 -4.01
N GLN A 64 0.48 5.64 -3.44
CA GLN A 64 0.09 5.36 -2.07
C GLN A 64 -1.43 5.42 -1.88
N TYR A 65 -1.96 4.47 -1.13
CA TYR A 65 -3.28 4.57 -0.52
C TYR A 65 -3.12 4.86 0.97
N GLU A 66 -3.81 5.88 1.48
CA GLU A 66 -3.82 6.25 2.90
C GLU A 66 -5.25 6.22 3.45
N THR A 67 -5.43 5.73 4.68
CA THR A 67 -6.73 5.67 5.36
C THR A 67 -6.61 5.94 6.85
N CYS A 68 -7.70 6.39 7.47
CA CYS A 68 -7.80 6.56 8.92
C CYS A 68 -8.61 5.43 9.57
N LYS A 69 -8.45 5.24 10.88
CA LYS A 69 -9.34 4.41 11.72
C LYS A 69 -10.75 5.03 11.83
N PRO A 70 -11.83 4.22 11.90
CA PRO A 70 -11.82 2.77 11.69
C PRO A 70 -11.50 2.43 10.23
N PHE A 71 -10.68 1.41 10.02
CA PHE A 71 -10.32 1.00 8.67
C PHE A 71 -11.51 0.31 7.99
N SER A 72 -11.56 0.41 6.66
CA SER A 72 -12.49 -0.39 5.86
C SER A 72 -12.09 -1.87 5.91
N GLU A 73 -13.07 -2.77 5.88
CA GLU A 73 -12.83 -4.22 5.80
C GLU A 73 -11.90 -4.62 4.65
N ALA A 74 -12.02 -3.95 3.50
CA ALA A 74 -11.14 -4.18 2.35
C ALA A 74 -9.66 -3.87 2.65
N PHE A 75 -9.39 -2.75 3.31
CA PHE A 75 -8.04 -2.39 3.73
C PHE A 75 -7.48 -3.39 4.75
N GLU A 76 -8.27 -3.78 5.75
CA GLU A 76 -7.85 -4.73 6.79
C GLU A 76 -7.55 -6.12 6.20
N SER A 77 -8.45 -6.63 5.35
CA SER A 77 -8.25 -7.94 4.72
C SER A 77 -7.02 -7.94 3.78
N LEU A 78 -6.82 -6.85 3.03
CA LEU A 78 -5.67 -6.71 2.16
C LEU A 78 -4.35 -6.62 2.93
N SER A 79 -4.30 -5.82 4.00
CA SER A 79 -3.10 -5.66 4.82
C SER A 79 -2.73 -6.97 5.52
N GLU A 80 -3.72 -7.71 6.04
CA GLU A 80 -3.50 -9.06 6.57
C GLU A 80 -2.92 -10.01 5.52
N SER A 81 -3.44 -9.97 4.29
CA SER A 81 -2.94 -10.79 3.19
C SER A 81 -1.47 -10.47 2.87
N LEU A 82 -1.15 -9.18 2.75
CA LEU A 82 0.22 -8.70 2.50
C LEU A 82 1.18 -9.16 3.59
N LEU A 83 0.82 -8.96 4.87
CA LEU A 83 1.66 -9.33 6.01
C LEU A 83 1.85 -10.85 6.15
N ASN A 84 0.80 -11.64 5.89
CA ASN A 84 0.89 -13.09 5.93
C ASN A 84 1.81 -13.63 4.82
N LYS A 85 1.66 -13.13 3.60
CA LYS A 85 2.49 -13.48 2.45
C LYS A 85 3.95 -13.07 2.68
N TYR A 86 4.16 -11.85 3.17
CA TYR A 86 5.46 -11.33 3.59
C TYR A 86 6.12 -12.25 4.62
N GLY A 87 5.44 -12.56 5.72
CA GLY A 87 5.98 -13.42 6.77
C GLY A 87 6.43 -14.79 6.26
N ARG A 88 5.65 -15.42 5.37
CA ARG A 88 6.03 -16.69 4.73
C ARG A 88 7.23 -16.55 3.79
N GLN A 89 7.29 -15.45 3.04
CA GLN A 89 8.37 -15.17 2.10
C GLN A 89 9.70 -14.91 2.81
N THR A 90 9.65 -14.21 3.95
CA THR A 90 10.84 -13.85 4.75
C THR A 90 11.32 -14.97 5.67
N ASP A 91 10.51 -15.99 5.93
CA ASP A 91 10.92 -17.11 6.80
C ASP A 91 12.17 -17.80 6.23
N LYS A 92 13.33 -17.50 6.85
CA LYS A 92 14.67 -18.02 6.52
C LYS A 92 15.28 -17.51 5.21
N SER A 93 14.77 -16.42 4.66
CA SER A 93 15.37 -15.78 3.48
C SER A 93 16.24 -14.59 3.88
N GLU A 94 17.47 -14.53 3.35
CA GLU A 94 18.36 -13.37 3.46
C GLU A 94 18.43 -12.57 2.15
N ALA A 95 17.73 -13.01 1.10
CA ALA A 95 17.78 -12.34 -0.18
C ALA A 95 16.99 -11.03 -0.13
N GLU A 96 17.63 -9.91 -0.47
CA GLU A 96 17.07 -8.56 -0.32
C GLU A 96 15.70 -8.38 -1.00
N TYR A 97 15.53 -8.90 -2.22
CA TYR A 97 14.26 -8.85 -2.95
C TYR A 97 13.14 -9.69 -2.30
N LEU A 98 13.43 -10.55 -1.32
CA LEU A 98 12.42 -11.28 -0.56
C LEU A 98 12.06 -10.58 0.74
N LEU A 99 12.73 -9.48 1.09
CA LEU A 99 12.45 -8.66 2.27
C LEU A 99 11.41 -7.56 2.00
N TRP A 100 10.64 -7.70 0.91
CA TRP A 100 9.54 -6.82 0.56
C TRP A 100 8.25 -7.62 0.37
N PRO A 101 7.10 -7.16 0.88
CA PRO A 101 5.81 -7.65 0.43
C PRO A 101 5.56 -7.22 -1.02
N TYR A 102 4.93 -8.08 -1.84
CA TYR A 102 4.65 -7.81 -3.24
C TYR A 102 3.18 -7.95 -3.60
N VAL A 103 2.75 -7.14 -4.57
CA VAL A 103 1.50 -7.30 -5.31
C VAL A 103 1.83 -7.68 -6.76
N GLN A 104 1.08 -8.62 -7.33
CA GLN A 104 1.16 -8.97 -8.74
C GLN A 104 -0.14 -8.55 -9.46
N LYS A 105 -0.01 -7.69 -10.48
CA LYS A 105 -1.12 -7.32 -11.39
C LYS A 105 -0.75 -7.70 -12.82
N GLY A 106 -1.35 -8.78 -13.32
CA GLY A 106 -0.95 -9.39 -14.58
C GLY A 106 0.48 -9.95 -14.50
N GLN A 107 1.37 -9.49 -15.37
CA GLN A 107 2.80 -9.86 -15.35
C GLN A 107 3.67 -8.87 -14.54
N GLN A 108 3.10 -7.77 -14.05
CA GLN A 108 3.85 -6.76 -13.33
C GLN A 108 3.84 -7.05 -11.82
N PHE A 109 5.01 -6.93 -11.20
CA PHE A 109 5.18 -6.94 -9.76
C PHE A 109 5.33 -5.52 -9.24
N TYR A 110 4.79 -5.30 -8.05
CA TYR A 110 4.91 -4.07 -7.29
C TYR A 110 5.44 -4.43 -5.92
N GLU A 111 6.58 -3.86 -5.53
CA GLU A 111 7.01 -3.89 -4.15
C GLU A 111 6.10 -2.98 -3.33
N THR A 112 5.81 -3.40 -2.11
CA THR A 112 4.88 -2.68 -1.26
C THR A 112 5.48 -2.36 0.09
N THR A 113 5.09 -1.21 0.62
CA THR A 113 5.35 -0.87 2.03
C THR A 113 4.02 -0.73 2.72
N TYR A 114 3.82 -1.48 3.80
CA TYR A 114 2.68 -1.28 4.71
C TYR A 114 3.15 -0.46 5.91
N ARG A 115 2.37 0.56 6.29
CA ARG A 115 2.58 1.32 7.52
C ARG A 115 1.28 1.47 8.28
N GLU A 116 1.32 1.33 9.60
CA GLU A 116 0.23 1.67 10.51
C GLU A 116 0.81 2.40 11.72
N GLY A 117 0.44 3.66 11.90
CA GLY A 117 1.01 4.50 12.96
C GLY A 117 2.54 4.62 12.82
N ASP A 118 3.25 4.05 13.81
CA ASP A 118 4.72 4.04 13.86
C ASP A 118 5.32 2.70 13.36
N GLU A 119 4.48 1.70 13.07
CA GLU A 119 4.90 0.39 12.56
C GLU A 119 5.00 0.42 11.04
N ALA A 120 6.05 -0.20 10.49
CA ALA A 120 6.29 -0.25 9.05
C ALA A 120 6.91 -1.60 8.65
N TYR A 121 6.46 -2.14 7.51
CA TYR A 121 6.83 -3.46 6.99
C TYR A 121 7.26 -3.36 5.53
N GLY A 122 8.37 -4.03 5.19
CA GLY A 122 9.19 -3.78 4.00
C GLY A 122 10.62 -3.43 4.41
N ASN A 123 11.59 -3.43 3.49
CA ASN A 123 12.96 -3.04 3.83
C ASN A 123 13.00 -1.52 4.09
N LEU A 124 13.44 -1.10 5.28
CA LEU A 124 13.48 0.30 5.72
C LEU A 124 14.92 0.71 6.03
#